data_AF-A0A4Q4Y6R0-F1
#
_entry.id   AF-A0A4Q4Y6R0-F1
#
_cell.length_a   1.000
_cell.length_b   1.000
_cell.length_c   1.000
_cell.angle_alpha   90.00
_cell.angle_beta   90.00
_cell.angle_gamma   90.00
#
_symmetry.space_group_name_H-M   'P 1'
#
loop_
_entity.id
_entity.type
_entity.pdbx_description
1 polymer ?
#
loop_
_entity_poly.entity_id
_entity_poly.type
_entity_poly.pdbx_seq_one_letter_code
_entity_poly.pdbx_strand_id
1 'polypeptide(L)'
;MAPVSRYDHDNIEQKLKDTIQSLYQILVQVSAYDSTGTGAGPPGSSSSSPANPQSRDVLAAELRALDRSLQAVHAAAAAGAEGGGLPAVPPELVHYVESGRNPDIYTREFVELVRRGNQLMRGKQAAFASFRDALAAEMAAAMPELRDDAARVVAATTPGVAAAGGAGASAGGGGGGAGGSATTMGL
;
A
#
# COMPACT_ATOMS: atom_id res chain seq x y z
N MET A 1 10.19 -2.12 -15.03
CA MET A 1 9.34 -2.37 -13.84
C MET A 1 10.26 -2.77 -12.71
N ALA A 2 10.22 -2.04 -11.59
CA ALA A 2 11.03 -2.39 -10.42
C ALA A 2 10.58 -3.76 -9.88
N PRO A 3 11.51 -4.64 -9.47
CA PRO A 3 11.15 -5.95 -8.93
C PRO A 3 10.38 -5.74 -7.62
N VAL A 4 9.14 -6.23 -7.58
CA VAL A 4 8.32 -6.24 -6.37
C VAL A 4 8.95 -7.27 -5.44
N SER A 5 9.51 -6.81 -4.32
CA SER A 5 9.88 -7.65 -3.19
C SER A 5 8.71 -8.57 -2.88
N ARG A 6 8.86 -9.88 -3.10
CA ARG A 6 7.87 -10.88 -2.67
C ARG A 6 8.01 -10.98 -1.17
N TYR A 7 7.24 -10.16 -0.47
CA TYR A 7 7.06 -10.27 0.97
C TYR A 7 6.68 -11.72 1.29
N ASP A 8 7.15 -12.23 2.42
CA ASP A 8 6.82 -13.58 2.91
C ASP A 8 5.39 -13.61 3.50
N HIS A 9 4.42 -13.22 2.67
CA HIS A 9 3.01 -13.19 3.02
C HIS A 9 2.49 -14.59 3.35
N ASP A 10 2.98 -15.61 2.64
CA ASP A 10 2.56 -17.00 2.82
C ASP A 10 2.91 -17.51 4.23
N ASN A 11 4.08 -17.16 4.75
CA ASN A 11 4.47 -17.54 6.11
C ASN A 11 3.61 -16.87 7.19
N ILE A 12 3.26 -15.59 6.98
CA ILE A 12 2.41 -14.84 7.91
C ILE A 12 0.97 -15.38 7.87
N GLU A 13 0.45 -15.65 6.67
CA GLU A 13 -0.86 -16.25 6.47
C GLU A 13 -0.96 -17.62 7.14
N GLN A 14 0.08 -18.46 7.01
CA GLN A 14 0.12 -19.76 7.68
C GLN A 14 0.09 -19.62 9.20
N LYS A 15 0.89 -18.70 9.77
CA LYS A 15 0.88 -18.43 11.22
C LYS A 15 -0.48 -17.93 11.73
N LEU A 16 -1.18 -17.10 10.95
CA LEU A 16 -2.54 -16.64 11.26
C LEU A 16 -3.53 -17.82 11.26
N LYS A 17 -3.48 -18.68 10.24
CA LYS A 17 -4.30 -19.89 10.14
C LYS A 17 -4.06 -20.83 11.32
N ASP A 18 -2.81 -21.08 11.67
CA ASP A 18 -2.43 -21.96 12.79
C ASP A 18 -2.96 -21.41 14.13
N THR A 19 -2.93 -20.07 14.31
CA THR A 19 -3.47 -19.40 15.51
C THR A 19 -5.00 -19.55 15.59
N ILE A 20 -5.71 -19.31 14.50
CA ILE A 20 -7.17 -19.48 14.43
C ILE A 20 -7.55 -20.94 14.69
N GLN A 21 -6.79 -21.88 14.13
CA GLN A 21 -7.00 -23.31 14.35
C GLN A 21 -6.81 -23.70 15.83
N SER A 22 -5.77 -23.17 16.48
CA SER A 22 -5.55 -23.38 17.92
C SER A 22 -6.69 -22.81 18.77
N LEU A 23 -7.19 -21.61 18.45
CA LEU A 23 -8.34 -21.02 19.14
C LEU A 23 -9.61 -21.87 18.98
N TYR A 24 -9.85 -22.41 17.78
CA TYR A 24 -10.98 -23.29 17.52
C TYR A 24 -10.86 -24.62 18.30
N GLN A 25 -9.67 -25.23 18.33
CA GLN A 25 -9.41 -26.45 19.09
C GLN A 25 -9.63 -26.25 20.59
N ILE A 26 -9.15 -25.14 21.16
CA ILE A 26 -9.38 -24.78 22.56
C ILE A 26 -10.88 -24.62 22.83
N LEU A 27 -11.62 -23.92 21.96
CA LEU A 27 -13.07 -23.74 22.11
C LEU A 27 -13.81 -25.09 22.16
N VAL A 28 -13.46 -26.02 21.28
CA VAL A 28 -14.06 -27.36 21.23
C VAL A 28 -13.71 -28.17 22.48
N GLN A 29 -12.45 -28.15 22.92
CA GLN A 29 -12.01 -28.91 24.10
C GLN A 29 -12.61 -28.35 25.40
N VAL A 30 -12.78 -27.03 25.52
CA VAL A 30 -13.44 -26.41 26.69
C VAL A 30 -14.93 -26.74 26.71
N SER A 31 -15.60 -26.73 25.55
CA SER A 31 -17.00 -27.20 25.42
C SER A 31 -17.16 -28.67 25.84
N ALA A 32 -16.24 -29.53 25.42
CA ALA A 32 -16.24 -30.95 25.80
C ALA A 32 -15.81 -31.21 27.27
N TYR A 33 -15.09 -30.27 27.88
CA TYR A 33 -14.65 -30.38 29.27
C TYR A 33 -15.84 -30.29 30.25
N ASP A 34 -16.85 -29.46 29.97
CA ASP A 34 -18.05 -29.32 30.82
C ASP A 34 -19.00 -30.53 30.71
N SER A 35 -19.15 -31.09 29.50
CA SER A 35 -20.01 -32.27 29.26
C SER A 35 -19.50 -33.55 29.91
N THR A 36 -18.18 -33.65 30.16
CA THR A 36 -17.58 -34.80 30.84
C THR A 36 -17.57 -34.67 32.37
N GLY A 37 -17.81 -33.46 32.91
CA GLY A 37 -17.91 -33.22 34.35
C GLY A 37 -19.30 -33.43 34.96
N THR A 38 -20.35 -33.42 34.15
CA THR A 38 -21.75 -33.43 34.60
C THR A 38 -22.51 -34.76 34.35
N GLY A 39 -21.85 -35.79 33.82
CA GLY A 39 -22.49 -37.05 33.43
C GLY A 39 -22.29 -38.25 34.37
N ALA A 40 -23.36 -38.61 35.09
CA ALA A 40 -23.72 -39.96 35.56
C ALA A 40 -22.93 -40.61 36.72
N GLY A 41 -23.19 -40.15 37.95
CA GLY A 41 -23.05 -40.95 39.16
C GLY A 41 -24.37 -40.97 39.95
N PRO A 42 -24.79 -42.10 40.54
CA PRO A 42 -26.04 -42.19 41.29
C PRO A 42 -26.07 -41.19 42.47
N PRO A 43 -27.25 -40.69 42.87
CA PRO A 43 -27.37 -39.73 43.96
C PRO A 43 -26.98 -40.41 45.28
N GLY A 44 -25.75 -40.17 45.77
CA GLY A 44 -25.32 -40.70 47.06
C GLY A 44 -23.83 -40.72 47.38
N SER A 45 -22.91 -40.52 46.43
CA SER A 45 -21.47 -40.53 46.73
C SER A 45 -20.83 -39.15 46.50
N SER A 46 -20.55 -38.43 47.58
CA SER A 46 -19.75 -37.19 47.62
C SER A 46 -18.25 -37.40 47.34
N SER A 47 -17.88 -38.41 46.54
CA SER A 47 -16.54 -38.48 46.01
C SER A 47 -16.45 -37.52 44.83
N SER A 48 -15.82 -36.37 45.05
CA SER A 48 -15.28 -35.50 44.01
C SER A 48 -14.34 -36.34 43.13
N SER A 49 -14.90 -37.02 42.13
CA SER A 49 -14.13 -37.79 41.17
C SER A 49 -13.19 -36.81 40.47
N PRO A 50 -11.87 -37.07 40.47
CA PRO A 50 -10.92 -36.10 39.95
C PRO A 50 -11.23 -35.91 38.47
N ALA A 51 -11.64 -34.70 38.09
CA ALA A 51 -11.79 -34.30 36.69
C ALA A 51 -10.59 -34.83 35.89
N ASN A 52 -10.87 -35.56 34.82
CA ASN A 52 -9.89 -36.36 34.08
C ASN A 52 -8.57 -35.58 33.87
N PRO A 53 -7.43 -35.99 34.47
CA PRO A 53 -6.17 -35.26 34.38
C PRO A 53 -5.68 -35.14 32.93
N GLN A 54 -6.03 -36.12 32.08
CA GLN A 54 -5.66 -36.12 30.66
C GLN A 54 -6.27 -34.94 29.90
N SER A 55 -7.53 -34.60 30.15
CA SER A 55 -8.18 -33.45 29.50
C SER A 55 -7.57 -32.11 29.94
N ARG A 56 -7.12 -32.03 31.21
CA ARG A 56 -6.44 -30.85 31.75
C ARG A 56 -5.05 -30.66 31.16
N ASP A 57 -4.30 -31.76 31.02
CA ASP A 57 -2.97 -31.73 30.44
C ASP A 57 -3.00 -31.34 28.96
N VAL A 58 -4.01 -31.83 28.21
CA VAL A 58 -4.23 -31.45 26.81
C VAL A 58 -4.58 -29.96 26.69
N LEU A 59 -5.53 -29.46 27.48
CA LEU A 59 -5.87 -28.02 27.50
C LEU A 59 -4.67 -27.15 27.85
N ALA A 60 -3.86 -27.57 28.83
CA ALA A 60 -2.64 -26.85 29.22
C ALA A 60 -1.56 -26.90 28.13
N ALA A 61 -1.48 -27.97 27.34
CA ALA A 61 -0.60 -28.05 26.19
C ALA A 61 -1.05 -27.12 25.05
N GLU A 62 -2.36 -27.09 24.75
CA GLU A 62 -2.94 -26.21 23.72
C GLU A 62 -2.78 -24.72 24.08
N LEU A 63 -3.01 -24.34 25.34
CA LEU A 63 -2.82 -22.96 25.78
C LEU A 63 -1.36 -22.50 25.64
N ARG A 64 -0.39 -23.40 25.91
CA ARG A 64 1.03 -23.14 25.66
C ARG A 64 1.40 -23.14 24.16
N ALA A 65 0.64 -23.84 23.32
CA ALA A 65 0.79 -23.77 21.87
C ALA A 65 0.27 -22.43 21.33
N LEU A 66 -0.88 -21.97 21.82
CA LEU A 66 -1.46 -20.66 21.49
C LEU A 66 -0.52 -19.50 21.88
N ASP A 67 0.03 -19.53 23.10
CA ASP A 67 0.97 -18.49 23.56
C ASP A 67 2.20 -18.39 22.65
N ARG A 68 2.80 -19.54 22.30
CA ARG A 68 3.92 -19.58 21.34
C ARG A 68 3.53 -19.06 19.95
N SER A 69 2.31 -19.36 19.48
CA SER A 69 1.80 -18.88 18.20
C SER A 69 1.64 -17.35 18.20
N LEU A 70 1.03 -16.79 19.25
CA LEU A 70 0.84 -15.34 19.40
C LEU A 70 2.17 -14.59 19.49
N GLN A 71 3.14 -15.14 20.23
CA GLN A 71 4.50 -14.59 20.29
C GLN A 71 5.19 -14.61 18.92
N ALA A 72 5.01 -15.69 18.15
CA ALA A 72 5.57 -15.79 16.79
C ALA A 72 4.94 -14.78 15.82
N VAL A 73 3.63 -14.52 15.92
CA VAL A 73 2.93 -13.49 15.13
C VAL A 73 3.40 -12.09 15.54
N HIS A 74 3.52 -11.81 16.84
CA HIS A 74 4.01 -10.53 17.32
C HIS A 74 5.46 -10.26 16.86
N ALA A 75 6.34 -11.25 16.97
CA ALA A 75 7.72 -11.13 16.50
C ALA A 75 7.80 -10.90 14.97
N ALA A 76 6.95 -11.59 14.19
CA ALA A 76 6.87 -11.38 12.75
C ALA A 76 6.35 -9.97 12.39
N ALA A 77 5.35 -9.46 13.12
CA ALA A 77 4.82 -8.11 12.94
C ALA A 77 5.86 -7.03 13.31
N ALA A 78 6.55 -7.20 14.45
CA ALA A 78 7.58 -6.27 14.91
C ALA A 78 8.81 -6.25 13.99
N ALA A 79 9.25 -7.41 13.51
CA ALA A 79 10.32 -7.50 12.52
C ALA A 79 9.94 -6.80 11.19
N GLY A 80 8.67 -6.85 10.82
CA GLY A 80 8.12 -6.13 9.67
C GLY A 80 8.13 -4.61 9.83
N ALA A 81 7.98 -4.10 11.06
CA ALA A 81 7.93 -2.67 11.36
C ALA A 81 9.30 -1.98 11.31
N GLU A 82 10.38 -2.65 11.72
CA GLU A 82 11.73 -2.05 11.72
C GLU A 82 12.53 -2.30 10.43
N GLY A 83 12.20 -3.36 9.68
CA GLY A 83 12.94 -3.78 8.48
C GLY A 83 12.28 -3.44 7.13
N GLY A 84 11.14 -2.74 7.12
CA GLY A 84 10.36 -2.50 5.88
C GLY A 84 9.69 -3.76 5.32
N GLY A 85 9.49 -4.78 6.16
CA GLY A 85 8.97 -6.09 5.76
C GLY A 85 7.45 -6.14 5.60
N LEU A 86 6.71 -5.15 6.10
CA LEU A 86 5.25 -5.05 5.92
C LEU A 86 4.87 -3.74 5.20
N PRO A 87 3.95 -3.81 4.21
CA PRO A 87 3.47 -2.61 3.54
C PRO A 87 2.67 -1.73 4.50
N ALA A 88 2.82 -0.41 4.37
CA ALA A 88 2.00 0.53 5.10
C ALA A 88 0.53 0.42 4.66
N VAL A 89 -0.37 0.22 5.62
CA VAL A 89 -1.82 0.11 5.38
C VAL A 89 -2.49 1.43 5.77
N PRO A 90 -3.26 2.07 4.85
CA PRO A 90 -4.09 3.22 5.18
C PRO A 90 -5.05 2.96 6.36
N PRO A 91 -5.25 3.92 7.27
CA PRO A 91 -6.13 3.74 8.44
C PRO A 91 -7.60 3.47 8.03
N GLU A 92 -8.05 4.04 6.91
CA GLU A 92 -9.38 3.78 6.35
C GLU A 92 -9.62 2.29 6.03
N LEU A 93 -8.57 1.57 5.59
CA LEU A 93 -8.66 0.14 5.32
C LEU A 93 -8.82 -0.67 6.61
N VAL A 94 -8.21 -0.23 7.72
CA VAL A 94 -8.40 -0.85 9.04
C VAL A 94 -9.87 -0.72 9.46
N HIS A 95 -10.47 0.45 9.26
CA HIS A 95 -11.88 0.67 9.60
C HIS A 95 -12.85 -0.20 8.77
N TYR A 96 -12.51 -0.48 7.50
CA TYR A 96 -13.31 -1.41 6.68
C TYR A 96 -13.28 -2.83 7.27
N VAL A 97 -12.12 -3.30 7.73
CA VAL A 97 -11.99 -4.62 8.37
C VAL A 97 -12.71 -4.65 9.72
N GLU A 98 -12.57 -3.61 10.55
CA GLU A 98 -13.25 -3.52 11.86
C GLU A 98 -14.78 -3.51 11.73
N SER A 99 -15.31 -2.88 10.68
CA SER A 99 -16.75 -2.85 10.39
C SER A 99 -17.26 -4.09 9.66
N GLY A 100 -16.39 -5.06 9.34
CA GLY A 100 -16.73 -6.25 8.57
C GLY A 100 -17.03 -6.00 7.09
N ARG A 101 -16.64 -4.83 6.56
CA ARG A 101 -16.80 -4.46 5.15
C ARG A 101 -15.63 -5.02 4.33
N ASN A 102 -15.90 -5.43 3.09
CA ASN A 102 -14.86 -5.92 2.19
C ASN A 102 -13.82 -4.81 1.89
N PRO A 103 -12.53 -4.98 2.24
CA PRO A 103 -11.48 -3.98 1.98
C PRO A 103 -11.24 -3.70 0.49
N ASP A 104 -11.61 -4.61 -0.42
CA ASP A 104 -11.51 -4.37 -1.87
C ASP A 104 -12.39 -3.22 -2.36
N ILE A 105 -13.43 -2.88 -1.61
CA ILE A 105 -14.29 -1.75 -1.95
C ILE A 105 -13.51 -0.43 -1.82
N TYR A 106 -12.64 -0.29 -0.81
CA TYR A 106 -11.81 0.91 -0.65
C TYR A 106 -10.86 1.10 -1.84
N THR A 107 -10.20 0.03 -2.29
CA THR A 107 -9.26 0.13 -3.42
C THR A 107 -9.99 0.48 -4.71
N ARG A 108 -11.19 -0.07 -4.91
CA ARG A 108 -12.08 0.32 -6.02
C ARG A 108 -12.49 1.79 -5.94
N GLU A 109 -13.01 2.24 -4.81
CA GLU A 109 -13.44 3.63 -4.57
C GLU A 109 -12.27 4.60 -4.76
N PHE A 110 -11.07 4.22 -4.32
CA PHE A 110 -9.86 4.99 -4.52
C PHE A 110 -9.51 5.19 -6.00
N VAL A 111 -9.52 4.10 -6.79
CA VAL A 111 -9.25 4.19 -8.23
C VAL A 111 -10.31 5.03 -8.95
N GLU A 112 -11.59 4.87 -8.58
CA GLU A 112 -12.69 5.67 -9.12
C GLU A 112 -12.53 7.15 -8.78
N LEU A 113 -12.14 7.47 -7.54
CA LEU A 113 -11.88 8.84 -7.09
C LEU A 113 -10.69 9.45 -7.82
N VAL A 114 -9.58 8.73 -7.97
CA VAL A 114 -8.40 9.19 -8.72
C VAL A 114 -8.74 9.44 -10.18
N ARG A 115 -9.50 8.53 -10.82
CA ARG A 115 -9.95 8.69 -12.20
C ARG A 115 -10.82 9.94 -12.36
N ARG A 116 -11.82 10.11 -11.48
CA ARG A 116 -12.72 11.28 -11.49
C ARG A 116 -11.94 12.57 -11.25
N GLY A 117 -11.03 12.58 -10.29
CA GLY A 117 -10.16 13.70 -9.97
C GLY A 117 -9.29 14.10 -11.17
N ASN A 118 -8.65 13.13 -11.83
CA ASN A 118 -7.83 13.37 -13.01
C ASN A 118 -8.63 13.93 -14.18
N GLN A 119 -9.82 13.41 -14.44
CA GLN A 119 -10.73 13.94 -15.47
C GLN A 119 -11.17 15.37 -15.15
N LEU A 120 -11.54 15.62 -13.90
CA LEU A 120 -11.97 16.94 -13.44
C LEU A 120 -10.84 17.96 -13.55
N MET A 121 -9.61 17.61 -13.14
CA MET A 121 -8.44 18.47 -13.28
C MET A 121 -8.12 18.78 -14.75
N ARG A 122 -8.15 17.77 -15.63
CA ARG A 122 -7.96 17.97 -17.07
C ARG A 122 -9.04 18.88 -17.67
N GLY A 123 -10.30 18.69 -17.29
CA GLY A 123 -11.40 19.55 -17.71
C GLY A 123 -11.20 21.00 -17.26
N LYS A 124 -10.78 21.23 -16.01
CA LYS A 124 -10.45 22.57 -15.50
C LYS A 124 -9.30 23.20 -16.27
N GLN A 125 -8.22 22.46 -16.52
CA GLN A 125 -7.08 22.96 -17.30
C GLN A 125 -7.51 23.39 -18.71
N ALA A 126 -8.32 22.57 -19.38
CA ALA A 126 -8.84 22.90 -20.71
C ALA A 126 -9.76 24.14 -20.69
N ALA A 127 -10.63 24.27 -19.69
CA ALA A 127 -11.51 25.42 -19.54
C ALA A 127 -10.74 26.71 -19.21
N PHE A 128 -9.69 26.65 -18.39
CA PHE A 128 -8.84 27.81 -18.13
C PHE A 128 -8.01 28.20 -19.35
N ALA A 129 -7.55 27.22 -20.14
CA ALA A 129 -6.88 27.51 -21.41
C ALA A 129 -7.81 28.23 -22.39
N SER A 130 -9.03 27.73 -22.58
CA SER A 130 -10.00 28.39 -23.46
C SER A 130 -10.43 29.77 -22.97
N PHE A 131 -10.61 29.93 -21.66
CA PHE A 131 -10.91 31.23 -21.05
C PHE A 131 -9.78 32.23 -21.26
N ARG A 132 -8.53 31.80 -21.07
CA ARG A 132 -7.34 32.62 -21.33
C ARG A 132 -7.30 33.07 -22.80
N ASP A 133 -7.53 32.16 -23.74
CA ASP A 133 -7.45 32.46 -25.17
C ASP A 133 -8.56 33.44 -25.59
N ALA A 134 -9.79 33.25 -25.07
CA ALA A 134 -10.90 34.17 -25.30
C ALA A 134 -10.64 35.56 -24.68
N LEU A 135 -10.14 35.62 -23.45
CA LEU A 135 -9.80 36.88 -22.78
C LEU A 135 -8.71 37.63 -23.55
N ALA A 136 -7.67 36.94 -24.02
CA ALA A 136 -6.61 37.56 -24.81
C ALA A 136 -7.13 38.13 -26.13
N ALA A 137 -8.07 37.44 -26.79
CA ALA A 137 -8.71 37.93 -28.01
C ALA A 137 -9.55 39.21 -27.76
N GLU A 138 -10.35 39.22 -26.69
CA GLU A 138 -11.15 40.39 -26.31
C GLU A 138 -10.27 41.58 -25.87
N MET A 139 -9.21 41.33 -25.09
CA MET A 139 -8.25 42.37 -24.71
C MET A 139 -7.55 42.95 -25.95
N ALA A 140 -7.19 42.12 -26.92
CA ALA A 140 -6.63 42.58 -28.18
C ALA A 140 -7.63 43.42 -28.99
N ALA A 141 -8.92 43.09 -28.96
CA ALA A 141 -9.95 43.86 -29.67
C ALA A 141 -10.22 45.22 -29.00
N ALA A 142 -10.35 45.24 -27.67
CA ALA A 142 -10.73 46.42 -26.90
C ALA A 142 -9.56 47.37 -26.59
N MET A 143 -8.34 46.85 -26.43
CA MET A 143 -7.13 47.59 -26.05
C MET A 143 -5.94 47.23 -26.96
N PRO A 144 -5.82 47.86 -28.14
CA PRO A 144 -4.79 47.54 -29.13
C PRO A 144 -3.36 47.69 -28.61
N GLU A 145 -3.12 48.62 -27.69
CA GLU A 145 -1.81 48.87 -27.06
C GLU A 145 -1.30 47.70 -26.21
N LEU A 146 -2.19 46.82 -25.74
CA LEU A 146 -1.85 45.70 -24.87
C LEU A 146 -1.73 44.35 -25.62
N ARG A 147 -1.89 44.36 -26.96
CA ARG A 147 -1.88 43.14 -27.79
C ARG A 147 -0.61 42.32 -27.63
N ASP A 148 0.54 42.95 -27.74
CA ASP A 148 1.84 42.26 -27.69
C ASP A 148 2.11 41.69 -26.29
N ASP A 149 1.67 42.42 -25.25
CA ASP A 149 1.79 41.99 -23.87
C ASP A 149 0.85 40.80 -23.56
N ALA A 150 -0.40 40.84 -24.04
CA ALA A 150 -1.34 39.73 -23.91
C ALA A 150 -0.85 38.49 -24.66
N ALA A 151 -0.33 38.64 -25.88
CA ALA A 151 0.25 37.54 -26.65
C ALA A 151 1.46 36.91 -25.94
N ARG A 152 2.33 37.73 -25.33
CA ARG A 152 3.45 37.25 -24.52
C ARG A 152 3.00 36.43 -23.32
N VAL A 153 1.95 36.86 -22.61
CA VAL A 153 1.38 36.13 -21.46
C VAL A 153 0.75 34.80 -21.89
N VAL A 154 0.02 34.78 -23.00
CA VAL A 154 -0.55 33.53 -23.55
C VAL A 154 0.55 32.55 -23.94
N ALA A 155 1.61 33.01 -24.61
CA ALA A 155 2.75 32.18 -24.96
C ALA A 155 3.47 31.62 -23.72
N ALA A 156 3.68 32.44 -22.70
CA ALA A 156 4.34 32.04 -21.45
C ALA A 156 3.51 31.04 -20.62
N THR A 157 2.18 31.14 -20.66
CA THR A 157 1.27 30.27 -19.89
C THR A 157 0.84 29.02 -20.65
N THR A 158 1.20 28.88 -21.93
CA THR A 158 0.89 27.67 -22.71
C THR A 158 1.86 26.55 -22.35
N PRO A 159 1.36 25.39 -21.87
CA PRO A 159 2.22 24.26 -21.55
C PRO A 159 3.02 23.83 -22.80
N GLY A 160 4.36 23.86 -22.72
CA GLY A 160 5.26 23.37 -23.76
C GLY A 160 5.98 24.44 -24.60
N VAL A 161 5.56 25.71 -24.59
CA VAL A 161 6.20 26.77 -25.42
C VAL A 161 7.38 27.44 -24.69
N ALA A 162 7.34 27.54 -23.36
CA ALA A 162 8.42 28.16 -22.58
C ALA A 162 9.74 27.37 -22.56
N ALA A 163 9.75 26.09 -22.96
CA ALA A 163 10.96 25.26 -22.99
C ALA A 163 11.79 25.37 -24.28
N ALA A 164 11.25 26.00 -25.34
CA ALA A 164 11.91 26.07 -26.65
C ALA A 164 12.76 27.33 -26.88
N GLY A 165 12.73 28.31 -25.97
CA GLY A 165 13.36 29.63 -26.16
C GLY A 165 14.82 29.77 -25.69
N GLY A 166 15.50 28.69 -25.28
CA GLY A 166 16.80 28.78 -24.57
C GLY A 166 17.99 28.03 -25.16
N ALA A 167 17.86 27.37 -26.32
CA ALA A 167 18.95 26.57 -26.90
C ALA A 167 19.22 26.99 -28.35
N GLY A 168 19.99 28.07 -28.53
CA GLY A 168 20.27 28.60 -29.86
C GLY A 168 21.44 29.57 -29.91
N ALA A 169 22.60 29.24 -29.33
CA ALA A 169 23.87 29.90 -29.63
C ALA A 169 25.08 29.05 -29.19
N SER A 170 25.57 28.17 -30.07
CA SER A 170 27.00 27.93 -30.35
C SER A 170 27.21 26.61 -31.10
N ALA A 171 27.17 26.69 -32.43
CA ALA A 171 27.76 25.67 -33.27
C ALA A 171 28.43 26.35 -34.46
N GLY A 172 29.76 26.34 -34.47
CA GLY A 172 30.57 26.83 -35.59
C GLY A 172 32.01 27.11 -35.20
N GLY A 173 32.91 26.15 -35.48
CA GLY A 173 34.36 26.39 -35.44
C GLY A 173 35.20 25.15 -35.18
N GLY A 174 35.25 24.22 -36.14
CA GLY A 174 36.24 23.14 -36.14
C GLY A 174 37.64 23.64 -36.50
N GLY A 175 38.67 23.02 -35.91
CA GLY A 175 40.08 23.21 -36.26
C GLY A 175 40.92 22.11 -35.63
N GLY A 176 41.50 21.25 -36.47
CA GLY A 176 42.16 20.00 -36.08
C GLY A 176 43.52 20.11 -35.40
N GLY A 177 43.98 18.98 -34.88
CA GLY A 177 45.33 18.80 -34.33
C GLY A 177 45.63 17.32 -34.12
N ALA A 178 46.51 16.79 -34.95
CA ALA A 178 47.01 15.41 -34.95
C ALA A 178 47.84 15.07 -33.70
N GLY A 179 47.98 13.78 -33.39
CA GLY A 179 48.98 13.27 -32.46
C GLY A 179 48.78 11.79 -32.13
N GLY A 180 49.56 10.92 -32.78
CA GLY A 180 49.51 9.47 -32.58
C GLY A 180 50.25 8.97 -31.34
N SER A 181 49.99 7.70 -31.00
CA SER A 181 50.90 6.71 -30.39
C SER A 181 50.08 5.43 -30.16
N ALA A 182 50.23 4.39 -30.98
CA ALA A 182 51.17 3.28 -30.78
C ALA A 182 50.91 2.44 -29.51
N THR A 183 50.50 1.18 -29.77
CA THR A 183 51.04 -0.07 -29.20
C THR A 183 50.85 -0.35 -27.70
N THR A 184 50.06 -1.36 -27.37
CA THR A 184 50.51 -2.54 -26.58
C THR A 184 49.62 -3.75 -26.85
N MET A 185 50.24 -4.74 -27.50
CA MET A 185 49.82 -6.13 -27.67
C MET A 185 50.16 -6.90 -26.39
N GLY A 186 49.31 -7.83 -25.98
CA GLY A 186 49.54 -8.69 -24.82
C GLY A 186 48.93 -10.08 -25.04
N LEU A 187 49.64 -10.91 -25.80
CA LEU A 187 49.94 -12.32 -25.55
C LEU A 187 51.33 -12.59 -26.15
#